data_AF-A0A7C1EU06-F1
#
_entry.id   AF-A0A7C1EU06-F1
#
_cell.length_a   1.000
_cell.length_b   1.000
_cell.length_c   1.000
_cell.angle_alpha   90.00
_cell.angle_beta   90.00
_cell.angle_gamma   90.00
#
_symmetry.space_group_name_H-M   'P 1'
#
loop_
_entity.id
_entity.type
_entity.pdbx_description
1 polymer ?
#
loop_
_entity_poly.entity_id
_entity_poly.type
_entity_poly.pdbx_seq_one_letter_code
_entity_poly.pdbx_strand_id
1 'polypeptide(L)'
;MKKDKKISFIRRKFLKTFTVAAAAAFAPLAKANSAVKDFDFDDFVQKNFKEMTPQEVERMLKRLEKKYKEKYGKDFIVKATPPMENVEFGYALNLSKCIGCRRCVYACVKENNLSRKPHQIHYIRVMRFKNGPIDLEKSEHYYEAEQVPEKGYFYVPIQCQHCRKAPCVKACPVRATWTEKDGIVVVDYNWCIACRYCMAACPYKGRNFNWAEPQIPVEELNTNTHYLGNRPRMKNVVEKCTFCIQRSREGRYPACVEICPVGARKFGNLLDPNSEVRRIIETKRIFRLKEDLNTDPKFFYFFHS
;
A
#
# COMPACT_ATOMS: atom_id res chain seq x y z
N MET A 1 -12.59 -23.49 -7.20
CA MET A 1 -11.66 -24.44 -7.85
C MET A 1 -12.05 -24.83 -9.28
N LYS A 2 -13.20 -25.47 -9.57
CA LYS A 2 -13.57 -25.83 -10.97
C LYS A 2 -14.00 -24.64 -11.83
N LYS A 3 -14.65 -23.61 -11.24
CA LYS A 3 -15.13 -22.41 -11.95
C LYS A 3 -13.97 -21.48 -12.38
N ASP A 4 -12.92 -21.37 -11.55
CA ASP A 4 -11.73 -20.54 -11.80
C ASP A 4 -10.90 -21.05 -13.01
N LYS A 5 -10.76 -22.38 -13.14
CA LYS A 5 -10.08 -23.00 -14.30
C LYS A 5 -10.82 -22.76 -15.62
N LYS A 6 -12.15 -22.74 -15.61
CA LYS A 6 -12.98 -22.60 -16.81
C LYS A 6 -12.91 -21.19 -17.40
N ILE A 7 -12.88 -20.14 -16.55
CA ILE A 7 -12.74 -18.74 -16.97
C ILE A 7 -11.32 -18.48 -17.52
N SER A 8 -10.28 -19.00 -16.85
CA SER A 8 -8.89 -18.95 -17.33
C SER A 8 -8.72 -19.62 -18.69
N PHE A 9 -9.36 -20.78 -18.90
CA PHE A 9 -9.32 -21.53 -20.16
C PHE A 9 -10.02 -20.80 -21.31
N ILE A 10 -11.21 -20.23 -21.08
CA ILE A 10 -11.96 -19.47 -22.10
C ILE A 10 -11.18 -18.21 -22.51
N ARG A 11 -10.59 -17.50 -21.54
CA ARG A 11 -9.75 -16.32 -21.79
C ARG A 11 -8.48 -16.68 -22.57
N ARG A 12 -7.85 -17.83 -22.28
CA ARG A 12 -6.69 -18.35 -23.03
C ARG A 12 -7.03 -18.75 -24.47
N LYS A 13 -8.21 -19.34 -24.70
CA LYS A 13 -8.65 -19.70 -26.06
C LYS A 13 -8.94 -18.44 -26.87
N PHE A 14 -9.66 -17.47 -26.29
CA PHE A 14 -9.92 -16.17 -26.92
C PHE A 14 -8.63 -15.39 -27.19
N LEU A 15 -7.69 -15.35 -26.25
CA LEU A 15 -6.37 -14.72 -26.44
C LEU A 15 -5.55 -15.42 -27.52
N LYS A 16 -5.50 -16.76 -27.57
CA LYS A 16 -4.76 -17.49 -28.62
C LYS A 16 -5.31 -17.21 -30.02
N THR A 17 -6.64 -17.12 -30.17
CA THR A 17 -7.26 -16.80 -31.47
C THR A 17 -7.06 -15.34 -31.86
N PHE A 18 -7.09 -14.41 -30.89
CA PHE A 18 -6.82 -12.98 -31.13
C PHE A 18 -5.33 -12.69 -31.38
N THR A 19 -4.40 -13.42 -30.76
CA THR A 19 -2.95 -13.17 -30.90
C THR A 19 -2.44 -13.45 -32.30
N VAL A 20 -3.00 -14.42 -33.02
CA VAL A 20 -2.55 -14.72 -34.40
C VAL A 20 -3.07 -13.66 -35.38
N ALA A 21 -4.30 -13.18 -35.20
CA ALA A 21 -4.89 -12.16 -36.06
C ALA A 21 -4.39 -10.73 -35.76
N ALA A 22 -4.19 -10.39 -34.48
CA ALA A 22 -3.74 -9.06 -34.08
C ALA A 22 -2.23 -8.86 -34.26
N ALA A 23 -1.37 -9.85 -33.97
CA ALA A 23 0.08 -9.66 -34.11
C ALA A 23 0.50 -9.40 -35.57
N ALA A 24 -0.16 -10.04 -36.54
CA ALA A 24 0.10 -9.82 -37.96
C ALA A 24 -0.41 -8.46 -38.45
N ALA A 25 -1.50 -7.94 -37.88
CA ALA A 25 -2.08 -6.64 -38.26
C ALA A 25 -1.40 -5.42 -37.59
N PHE A 26 -0.77 -5.60 -36.42
CA PHE A 26 -0.18 -4.50 -35.65
C PHE A 26 1.31 -4.26 -35.91
N ALA A 27 2.04 -5.22 -36.48
CA ALA A 27 3.47 -5.06 -36.78
C ALA A 27 3.78 -3.85 -37.70
N PRO A 28 2.96 -3.52 -38.71
CA PRO A 28 3.16 -2.31 -39.52
C PRO A 28 2.76 -1.02 -38.77
N LEU A 29 1.74 -1.07 -37.90
CA LEU A 29 1.25 0.10 -37.14
C LEU A 29 2.22 0.57 -36.05
N ALA A 30 2.97 -0.36 -35.44
CA ALA A 30 3.95 -0.05 -34.39
C ALA A 30 5.13 0.79 -34.92
N LYS A 31 5.43 0.74 -36.22
CA LYS A 31 6.45 1.59 -36.85
C LYS A 31 5.95 3.00 -37.19
N ALA A 32 4.63 3.24 -37.22
CA ALA A 32 4.04 4.45 -37.76
C ALA A 32 3.50 5.44 -36.71
N ASN A 33 3.30 5.03 -35.45
CA ASN A 33 2.71 5.90 -34.42
C ASN A 33 3.48 5.89 -33.11
N SER A 34 3.89 7.08 -32.65
CA SER A 34 4.51 7.31 -31.34
C SER A 34 3.62 6.89 -30.16
N ALA A 35 2.30 6.80 -30.36
CA ALA A 35 1.32 6.33 -29.38
C ALA A 35 1.39 4.81 -29.10
N VAL A 36 2.06 4.01 -29.95
CA VAL A 36 2.17 2.55 -29.79
C VAL A 36 3.45 2.13 -29.05
N LYS A 37 4.41 3.04 -28.84
CA LYS A 37 5.66 2.75 -28.10
C LYS A 37 5.42 2.35 -26.64
N ASP A 38 4.29 2.74 -26.05
CA ASP A 38 3.96 2.46 -24.65
C ASP A 38 3.20 1.12 -24.44
N PHE A 39 2.86 0.41 -25.51
CA PHE A 39 2.20 -0.90 -25.38
C PHE A 39 3.22 -2.01 -25.12
N ASP A 40 3.55 -2.22 -23.85
CA ASP A 40 4.35 -3.37 -23.42
C ASP A 40 3.48 -4.65 -23.45
N PHE A 41 3.65 -5.45 -24.50
CA PHE A 41 2.92 -6.71 -24.67
C PHE A 41 3.12 -7.66 -23.48
N ASP A 42 4.28 -7.61 -22.82
CA ASP A 42 4.57 -8.43 -21.65
C ASP A 42 3.78 -7.98 -20.41
N ASP A 43 3.49 -6.68 -20.27
CA ASP A 43 2.55 -6.17 -19.26
C ASP A 43 1.12 -6.65 -19.55
N PHE A 44 0.72 -6.72 -20.84
CA PHE A 44 -0.61 -7.15 -21.25
C PHE A 44 -0.87 -8.64 -21.02
N VAL A 45 0.13 -9.51 -21.24
CA VAL A 45 0.02 -10.96 -21.00
C VAL A 45 0.40 -11.36 -19.57
N GLN A 46 0.83 -10.41 -18.74
CA GLN A 46 1.23 -10.67 -17.37
C GLN A 46 0.10 -11.37 -16.60
N LYS A 47 0.42 -12.49 -15.95
CA LYS A 47 -0.53 -13.18 -15.06
C LYS A 47 -0.75 -12.40 -13.77
N ASN A 48 -1.81 -12.73 -13.04
CA ASN A 48 -1.93 -12.29 -11.65
C ASN A 48 -0.71 -12.80 -10.87
N PHE A 49 -0.09 -11.95 -10.04
CA PHE A 49 1.12 -12.29 -9.29
C PHE A 49 0.99 -13.60 -8.48
N LYS A 50 -0.20 -13.91 -7.94
CA LYS A 50 -0.44 -15.15 -7.19
C LYS A 50 -0.40 -16.43 -8.03
N GLU A 51 -0.49 -16.30 -9.36
CA GLU A 51 -0.52 -17.42 -10.30
C GLU A 51 0.80 -17.59 -11.06
N MET A 52 1.79 -16.72 -10.79
CA MET A 52 3.09 -16.78 -11.44
C MET A 52 3.97 -17.89 -10.86
N THR A 53 4.74 -18.55 -11.72
CA THR A 53 5.83 -19.43 -11.26
C THR A 53 7.02 -18.60 -10.77
N PRO A 54 7.94 -19.16 -9.97
CA PRO A 54 9.16 -18.46 -9.54
C PRO A 54 9.96 -17.86 -10.72
N GLN A 55 10.06 -18.58 -11.83
CA GLN A 55 10.75 -18.10 -13.05
C GLN A 55 9.98 -16.99 -13.77
N GLU A 56 8.64 -16.96 -13.67
CA GLU A 56 7.83 -15.87 -14.20
C GLU A 56 7.97 -14.61 -13.33
N VAL A 57 8.02 -14.78 -12.00
CA VAL A 57 8.29 -13.69 -11.06
C VAL A 57 9.67 -13.10 -11.34
N GLU A 58 10.73 -13.90 -11.41
CA GLU A 58 12.09 -13.41 -11.66
C GLU A 58 12.19 -12.62 -12.97
N ARG A 59 11.59 -13.13 -14.06
CA ARG A 59 11.55 -12.42 -15.34
C ARG A 59 10.80 -11.09 -15.24
N MET A 60 9.68 -11.06 -14.52
CA MET A 60 8.93 -9.84 -14.27
C MET A 60 9.74 -8.82 -13.46
N LEU A 61 10.46 -9.24 -12.42
CA LEU A 61 11.30 -8.34 -11.61
C LEU A 61 12.42 -7.72 -12.45
N LYS A 62 13.16 -8.54 -13.22
CA LYS A 62 14.20 -8.06 -14.14
C LYS A 62 13.66 -7.08 -15.18
N ARG A 63 12.47 -7.33 -15.71
CA ARG A 63 11.79 -6.42 -16.64
C ARG A 63 11.45 -5.08 -15.98
N LEU A 64 10.95 -5.10 -14.74
CA LEU A 64 10.68 -3.87 -13.99
C LEU A 64 11.96 -3.08 -13.69
N GLU A 65 13.04 -3.74 -13.29
CA GLU A 65 14.34 -3.10 -13.06
C GLU A 65 14.85 -2.40 -14.33
N LYS A 66 14.81 -3.09 -15.47
CA LYS A 66 15.15 -2.50 -16.78
C LYS A 66 14.27 -1.28 -17.10
N LYS A 67 12.95 -1.44 -16.98
CA LYS A 67 11.97 -0.37 -17.24
C LYS A 67 12.19 0.85 -16.35
N TYR A 68 12.51 0.64 -15.07
CA TYR A 68 12.80 1.73 -14.14
C TYR A 68 14.14 2.38 -14.40
N LYS A 69 15.16 1.63 -14.82
CA LYS A 69 16.44 2.17 -15.26
C LYS A 69 16.27 3.08 -16.48
N GLU A 70 15.52 2.63 -17.49
CA GLU A 70 15.22 3.42 -18.69
C GLU A 70 14.40 4.68 -18.37
N LYS A 71 13.39 4.56 -17.48
CA LYS A 71 12.50 5.69 -17.14
C LYS A 71 13.14 6.73 -16.22
N TYR A 72 13.93 6.29 -15.24
CA TYR A 72 14.42 7.16 -14.16
C TYR A 72 15.94 7.37 -14.16
N GLY A 73 16.68 6.69 -15.04
CA GLY A 73 18.14 6.79 -15.10
C GLY A 73 18.86 6.28 -13.85
N LYS A 74 18.20 5.43 -13.04
CA LYS A 74 18.75 4.87 -11.79
C LYS A 74 18.61 3.36 -11.78
N ASP A 75 19.58 2.66 -11.19
CA ASP A 75 19.45 1.23 -10.95
C ASP A 75 18.46 0.96 -9.80
N PHE A 76 17.44 0.15 -10.08
CA PHE A 76 16.46 -0.30 -9.11
C PHE A 76 16.76 -1.73 -8.68
N ILE A 77 16.42 -2.03 -7.44
CA ILE A 77 16.30 -3.40 -6.93
C ILE A 77 14.81 -3.63 -6.71
N VAL A 78 14.22 -4.59 -7.42
CA VAL A 78 12.79 -4.93 -7.26
C VAL A 78 12.69 -6.33 -6.68
N LYS A 79 12.28 -6.41 -5.41
CA LYS A 79 12.14 -7.66 -4.66
C LYS A 79 10.70 -8.17 -4.66
N ALA A 80 10.56 -9.47 -4.46
CA ALA A 80 9.30 -10.14 -4.17
C ALA A 80 9.43 -11.05 -2.95
N THR A 81 10.05 -10.52 -1.88
CA THR A 81 10.27 -11.23 -0.62
C THR A 81 8.97 -11.87 -0.14
N PRO A 82 8.90 -13.18 0.10
CA PRO A 82 7.66 -13.87 0.44
C PRO A 82 7.11 -13.40 1.80
N PRO A 83 5.80 -13.58 2.07
CA PRO A 83 5.26 -13.36 3.40
C PRO A 83 5.96 -14.24 4.43
N MET A 84 6.12 -13.71 5.65
CA MET A 84 6.66 -14.47 6.76
C MET A 84 5.59 -15.42 7.31
N GLU A 85 5.95 -16.70 7.51
CA GLU A 85 5.09 -17.67 8.18
C GLU A 85 5.03 -17.37 9.69
N ASN A 86 3.90 -17.68 10.33
CA ASN A 86 3.67 -17.45 11.77
C ASN A 86 3.89 -16.00 12.25
N VAL A 87 3.70 -15.05 11.35
CA VAL A 87 3.73 -13.61 11.66
C VAL A 87 2.37 -13.01 11.33
N GLU A 88 1.90 -12.11 12.18
CA GLU A 88 0.82 -11.19 11.82
C GLU A 88 1.21 -9.78 12.19
N PHE A 89 1.51 -8.94 11.20
CA PHE A 89 1.90 -7.55 11.47
C PHE A 89 0.72 -6.70 11.98
N GLY A 90 1.00 -5.85 12.97
CA GLY A 90 0.05 -4.88 13.51
C GLY A 90 0.72 -3.66 14.13
N TYR A 91 -0.11 -2.67 14.46
CA TYR A 91 0.30 -1.42 15.09
C TYR A 91 -0.38 -1.23 16.44
N ALA A 92 0.32 -0.63 17.40
CA ALA A 92 -0.26 0.04 18.55
C ALA A 92 0.21 1.50 18.58
N LEU A 93 -0.72 2.44 18.68
CA LEU A 93 -0.44 3.87 18.63
C LEU A 93 -0.82 4.57 19.94
N ASN A 94 0.19 5.12 20.61
CA ASN A 94 0.04 5.87 21.84
C ASN A 94 -0.37 7.31 21.52
N LEU A 95 -1.64 7.64 21.77
CA LEU A 95 -2.21 8.96 21.52
C LEU A 95 -1.72 10.01 22.53
N SER A 96 -1.42 9.62 23.77
CA SER A 96 -0.87 10.55 24.78
C SER A 96 0.55 11.02 24.44
N LYS A 97 1.31 10.24 23.68
CA LYS A 97 2.65 10.63 23.22
C LYS A 97 2.65 11.34 21.86
N CYS A 98 1.58 11.26 21.08
CA CYS A 98 1.57 11.82 19.74
C CYS A 98 1.49 13.35 19.80
N ILE A 99 2.59 14.01 19.43
CA ILE A 99 2.68 15.48 19.42
C ILE A 99 2.19 16.12 18.13
N GLY A 100 1.64 15.38 17.17
CA GLY A 100 1.13 15.99 15.92
C GLY A 100 2.17 16.44 14.90
N CYS A 101 3.48 16.25 15.11
CA CYS A 101 4.56 16.79 14.25
C CYS A 101 4.61 16.33 12.78
N ARG A 102 3.71 15.44 12.33
CA ARG A 102 3.60 14.93 10.94
C ARG A 102 4.86 14.30 10.31
N ARG A 103 5.99 14.16 11.02
CA ARG A 103 7.21 13.49 10.51
C ARG A 103 6.94 12.09 9.93
N CYS A 104 6.03 11.35 10.55
CA CYS A 104 5.58 10.04 10.07
C CYS A 104 4.97 10.09 8.66
N VAL A 105 4.27 11.17 8.30
CA VAL A 105 3.68 11.40 6.97
C VAL A 105 4.80 11.56 5.94
N TYR A 106 5.73 12.48 6.17
CA TYR A 106 6.82 12.77 5.24
C TYR A 106 7.79 11.59 5.06
N ALA A 107 8.11 10.87 6.14
CA ALA A 107 8.89 9.65 6.03
C ALA A 107 8.18 8.59 5.19
N CYS A 108 6.86 8.47 5.32
CA CYS A 108 6.07 7.56 4.49
C CYS A 108 6.08 7.98 3.01
N VAL A 109 6.02 9.29 2.73
CA VAL A 109 6.11 9.86 1.37
C VAL A 109 7.44 9.49 0.70
N LYS A 110 8.55 9.73 1.42
CA LYS A 110 9.90 9.44 0.96
C LYS A 110 10.12 7.94 0.75
N GLU A 111 9.86 7.15 1.78
CA GLU A 111 10.10 5.70 1.78
C GLU A 111 9.30 4.98 0.70
N ASN A 112 8.03 5.36 0.55
CA ASN A 112 7.11 4.63 -0.30
C ASN A 112 6.96 5.23 -1.69
N ASN A 113 7.85 6.13 -2.14
CA ASN A 113 7.77 6.74 -3.47
C ASN A 113 6.35 7.28 -3.77
N LEU A 114 5.73 8.02 -2.83
CA LEU A 114 4.38 8.56 -3.04
C LEU A 114 4.39 9.74 -4.03
N SER A 115 3.32 9.97 -4.77
CA SER A 115 3.24 11.11 -5.70
C SER A 115 3.47 12.45 -4.98
N ARG A 116 4.28 13.35 -5.58
CA ARG A 116 4.46 14.75 -5.13
C ARG A 116 3.60 15.70 -5.96
N LYS A 117 3.53 15.47 -7.28
CA LYS A 117 2.74 16.25 -8.25
C LYS A 117 2.05 15.32 -9.26
N PRO A 118 0.94 15.74 -9.90
CA PRO A 118 0.19 16.98 -9.64
C PRO A 118 -0.65 16.91 -8.36
N HIS A 119 -0.89 15.71 -7.84
CA HIS A 119 -1.58 15.50 -6.58
C HIS A 119 -0.64 14.83 -5.59
N GLN A 120 -0.47 15.46 -4.44
CA GLN A 120 0.30 14.88 -3.35
C GLN A 120 -0.51 13.77 -2.68
N ILE A 121 0.10 12.59 -2.54
CA ILE A 121 -0.55 11.46 -1.88
C ILE A 121 0.11 11.23 -0.52
N HIS A 122 -0.71 11.23 0.54
CA HIS A 122 -0.30 10.85 1.89
C HIS A 122 -1.06 9.60 2.34
N TYR A 123 -0.34 8.57 2.78
CA TYR A 123 -0.96 7.37 3.37
C TYR A 123 -1.40 7.57 4.81
N ILE A 124 -0.84 8.58 5.47
CA ILE A 124 -1.04 8.87 6.87
C ILE A 124 -1.66 10.25 6.94
N ARG A 125 -2.81 10.34 7.61
CA ARG A 125 -3.47 11.61 7.94
C ARG A 125 -3.36 11.78 9.45
N VAL A 126 -2.77 12.86 9.91
CA VAL A 126 -2.73 13.17 11.34
C VAL A 126 -3.79 14.21 11.61
N MET A 127 -4.81 13.83 12.37
CA MET A 127 -5.96 14.68 12.67
C MET A 127 -5.80 15.27 14.06
N ARG A 128 -6.08 16.56 14.20
CA ARG A 128 -6.08 17.31 15.46
C ARG A 128 -7.49 17.29 16.06
N PHE A 129 -7.57 17.09 17.36
CA PHE A 129 -8.81 17.06 18.14
C PHE A 129 -8.65 17.94 19.36
N LYS A 130 -9.67 18.75 19.66
CA LYS A 130 -9.77 19.39 20.97
C LYS A 130 -9.94 18.32 22.05
N ASN A 131 -9.33 18.51 23.21
CA ASN A 131 -9.43 17.57 24.33
C ASN A 131 -10.89 17.25 24.64
N GLY A 132 -11.20 15.95 24.74
CA GLY A 132 -12.55 15.45 24.83
C GLY A 132 -12.74 14.16 24.03
N PRO A 133 -13.98 13.80 23.69
CA PRO A 133 -14.27 12.58 22.93
C PRO A 133 -13.70 12.66 21.50
N ILE A 134 -13.32 11.50 20.95
CA ILE A 134 -12.91 11.38 19.55
C ILE A 134 -14.16 11.43 18.67
N ASP A 135 -14.42 12.60 18.10
CA ASP A 135 -15.46 12.82 17.09
C ASP A 135 -14.78 13.08 15.73
N LEU A 136 -14.78 12.05 14.86
CA LEU A 136 -14.10 12.11 13.56
C LEU A 136 -14.64 13.22 12.65
N GLU A 137 -15.89 13.65 12.84
CA GLU A 137 -16.53 14.69 12.02
C GLU A 137 -16.03 16.09 12.41
N LYS A 138 -15.70 16.28 13.68
CA LYS A 138 -15.13 17.53 14.22
C LYS A 138 -13.60 17.56 14.17
N SER A 139 -12.99 16.59 13.50
CA SER A 139 -11.53 16.48 13.45
C SER A 139 -10.93 17.45 12.43
N GLU A 140 -9.82 18.08 12.81
CA GLU A 140 -9.12 19.03 11.95
C GLU A 140 -7.96 18.34 11.22
N HIS A 141 -7.98 18.42 9.89
CA HIS A 141 -6.98 17.76 9.04
C HIS A 141 -5.77 18.65 8.70
N TYR A 142 -5.95 19.96 8.82
CA TYR A 142 -4.99 21.00 8.47
C TYR A 142 -4.73 21.84 9.70
N TYR A 143 -3.47 21.86 10.13
CA TYR A 143 -2.94 22.67 11.22
C TYR A 143 -1.46 22.88 10.97
N GLU A 144 -0.92 23.97 11.50
CA GLU A 144 0.49 24.32 11.37
C GLU A 144 1.35 23.33 12.16
N ALA A 145 2.27 22.65 11.48
CA ALA A 145 3.10 21.61 12.09
C ALA A 145 4.15 22.19 13.05
N GLU A 146 4.43 23.49 12.95
CA GLU A 146 5.36 24.25 13.75
C GLU A 146 4.76 24.63 15.11
N GLN A 147 3.43 24.62 15.24
CA GLN A 147 2.71 25.03 16.45
C GLN A 147 2.38 23.86 17.38
N VAL A 148 2.83 22.65 17.04
CA VAL A 148 2.52 21.43 17.81
C VAL A 148 3.65 21.04 18.77
N PRO A 149 3.36 20.52 19.97
CA PRO A 149 2.04 20.20 20.49
C PRO A 149 1.28 21.44 21.00
N GLU A 150 0.11 21.69 20.43
CA GLU A 150 -0.76 22.78 20.89
C GLU A 150 -1.52 22.42 22.18
N LYS A 151 -1.61 23.38 23.10
CA LYS A 151 -2.31 23.22 24.38
C LYS A 151 -3.81 23.00 24.15
N GLY A 152 -4.39 22.00 24.82
CA GLY A 152 -5.82 21.70 24.74
C GLY A 152 -6.21 20.80 23.56
N TYR A 153 -5.23 20.27 22.83
CA TYR A 153 -5.44 19.36 21.71
C TYR A 153 -4.66 18.05 21.84
N PHE A 154 -5.15 17.01 21.17
CA PHE A 154 -4.45 15.74 20.96
C PHE A 154 -4.55 15.32 19.48
N TYR A 155 -3.66 14.41 19.07
CA TYR A 155 -3.46 14.08 17.66
C TYR A 155 -3.68 12.59 17.40
N VAL A 156 -4.49 12.28 16.39
CA VAL A 156 -4.81 10.89 15.99
C VAL A 156 -4.34 10.65 14.55
N PRO A 157 -3.20 9.96 14.37
CA PRO A 157 -2.80 9.45 13.06
C PRO A 157 -3.69 8.31 12.57
N ILE A 158 -4.26 8.45 11.38
CA ILE A 158 -5.03 7.42 10.67
C ILE A 158 -4.33 7.04 9.37
N GLN A 159 -4.32 5.74 9.09
CA GLN A 159 -3.80 5.14 7.86
C GLN A 159 -4.57 3.86 7.53
N CYS A 160 -4.13 3.08 6.53
CA CYS A 160 -4.71 1.76 6.30
C CYS A 160 -4.54 0.87 7.55
N GLN A 161 -5.63 0.26 8.00
CA GLN A 161 -5.66 -0.54 9.23
C GLN A 161 -5.33 -2.03 9.01
N HIS A 162 -5.08 -2.44 7.76
CA HIS A 162 -4.79 -3.84 7.36
C HIS A 162 -5.76 -4.85 8.01
N CYS A 163 -7.05 -4.57 7.93
CA CYS A 163 -8.11 -5.31 8.62
C CYS A 163 -8.09 -6.81 8.29
N ARG A 164 -8.36 -7.70 9.27
CA ARG A 164 -8.47 -9.15 9.02
C ARG A 164 -9.68 -9.47 8.13
N LYS A 165 -10.81 -8.81 8.41
CA LYS A 165 -12.03 -8.88 7.60
C LYS A 165 -12.10 -7.69 6.64
N ALA A 166 -11.11 -7.57 5.74
CA ALA A 166 -10.97 -6.42 4.85
C ALA A 166 -12.11 -6.29 3.81
N PRO A 167 -13.02 -5.30 3.92
CA PRO A 167 -14.10 -5.11 2.92
C PRO A 167 -13.54 -4.75 1.54
N CYS A 168 -12.43 -4.00 1.53
CA CYS A 168 -11.75 -3.60 0.29
C CYS A 168 -11.17 -4.77 -0.52
N VAL A 169 -10.87 -5.91 0.12
CA VAL A 169 -10.45 -7.15 -0.56
C VAL A 169 -11.67 -7.79 -1.24
N LYS A 170 -12.78 -7.93 -0.51
CA LYS A 170 -14.03 -8.50 -1.03
C LYS A 170 -14.62 -7.68 -2.19
N ALA A 171 -14.46 -6.36 -2.14
CA ALA A 171 -15.00 -5.44 -3.14
C ALA A 171 -14.24 -5.42 -4.47
N CYS A 172 -13.06 -6.08 -4.59
CA CYS A 172 -12.26 -6.03 -5.81
C CYS A 172 -12.72 -7.09 -6.83
N PRO A 173 -13.34 -6.71 -7.96
CA PRO A 173 -13.91 -7.67 -8.90
C PRO A 173 -12.86 -8.55 -9.59
N VAL A 174 -11.64 -8.03 -9.76
CA VAL A 174 -10.52 -8.72 -10.43
C VAL A 174 -9.52 -9.36 -9.46
N ARG A 175 -9.78 -9.27 -8.14
CA ARG A 175 -8.89 -9.80 -7.09
C ARG A 175 -7.46 -9.25 -7.17
N ALA A 176 -7.30 -7.96 -7.51
CA ALA A 176 -6.01 -7.25 -7.49
C ALA A 176 -5.52 -6.92 -6.07
N THR A 177 -6.31 -7.22 -5.03
CA THR A 177 -5.95 -7.00 -3.64
C THR A 177 -6.38 -8.22 -2.82
N TRP A 178 -5.52 -8.63 -1.89
CA TRP A 178 -5.73 -9.77 -1.01
C TRP A 178 -4.97 -9.57 0.30
N THR A 179 -5.16 -10.46 1.26
CA THR A 179 -4.40 -10.50 2.52
C THR A 179 -3.32 -11.56 2.39
N GLU A 180 -2.06 -11.19 2.63
CA GLU A 180 -0.91 -12.09 2.70
C GLU A 180 -0.89 -12.87 4.03
N LYS A 181 -0.09 -13.95 4.10
CA LYS A 181 0.00 -14.79 5.30
C LYS A 181 0.55 -14.06 6.53
N ASP A 182 1.46 -13.11 6.30
CA ASP A 182 1.98 -12.19 7.33
C ASP A 182 0.94 -11.12 7.76
N GLY A 183 -0.26 -11.20 7.19
CA GLY A 183 -1.38 -10.36 7.49
C GLY A 183 -1.40 -9.02 6.74
N ILE A 184 -0.42 -8.71 5.90
CA ILE A 184 -0.44 -7.47 5.13
C ILE A 184 -1.49 -7.58 4.04
N VAL A 185 -2.53 -6.74 4.09
CA VAL A 185 -3.36 -6.51 2.90
C VAL A 185 -2.49 -5.86 1.83
N VAL A 186 -2.42 -6.41 0.62
CA VAL A 186 -1.59 -5.94 -0.50
C VAL A 186 -2.44 -5.50 -1.68
N VAL A 187 -1.84 -4.76 -2.61
CA VAL A 187 -2.44 -4.42 -3.90
C VAL A 187 -1.40 -4.70 -4.97
N ASP A 188 -1.76 -5.50 -5.96
CA ASP A 188 -0.99 -5.61 -7.19
C ASP A 188 -1.37 -4.45 -8.10
N TYR A 189 -0.48 -3.46 -8.24
CA TYR A 189 -0.75 -2.30 -9.08
C TYR A 189 -0.84 -2.64 -10.56
N ASN A 190 -0.17 -3.70 -11.04
CA ASN A 190 -0.25 -4.11 -12.46
C ASN A 190 -1.57 -4.81 -12.77
N TRP A 191 -2.18 -5.45 -11.77
CA TRP A 191 -3.47 -6.14 -11.93
C TRP A 191 -4.68 -5.23 -11.63
N CYS A 192 -4.45 -4.04 -11.08
CA CYS A 192 -5.49 -3.10 -10.70
C CYS A 192 -6.16 -2.48 -11.93
N ILE A 193 -7.48 -2.69 -12.10
CA ILE A 193 -8.25 -2.13 -13.23
C ILE A 193 -8.88 -0.75 -12.94
N ALA A 194 -8.38 0.00 -11.96
CA ALA A 194 -8.87 1.36 -11.66
C ALA A 194 -10.36 1.53 -11.29
N CYS A 195 -11.11 0.46 -11.00
CA CYS A 195 -12.57 0.56 -10.73
C CYS A 195 -12.93 1.30 -9.42
N ARG A 196 -11.96 1.52 -8.52
CA ARG A 196 -12.10 2.28 -7.25
C ARG A 196 -13.11 1.74 -6.22
N TYR A 197 -13.79 0.61 -6.47
CA TYR A 197 -14.69 0.00 -5.48
C TYR A 197 -14.03 -0.32 -4.14
N CYS A 198 -12.75 -0.71 -4.16
CA CYS A 198 -12.00 -0.95 -2.93
C CYS A 198 -11.80 0.32 -2.07
N MET A 199 -11.84 1.52 -2.67
CA MET A 199 -11.81 2.80 -1.95
C MET A 199 -13.17 3.08 -1.29
N ALA A 200 -14.26 2.93 -2.05
CA ALA A 200 -15.62 3.10 -1.53
C ALA A 200 -15.91 2.13 -0.36
N ALA A 201 -15.42 0.89 -0.45
CA ALA A 201 -15.58 -0.11 0.59
C ALA A 201 -14.72 0.13 1.85
N CYS A 202 -13.76 1.07 1.84
CA CYS A 202 -12.84 1.26 2.97
C CYS A 202 -13.39 2.30 3.97
N PRO A 203 -13.78 1.90 5.19
CA PRO A 203 -14.38 2.83 6.15
C PRO A 203 -13.37 3.82 6.77
N TYR A 204 -12.08 3.62 6.50
CA TYR A 204 -10.98 4.43 7.04
C TYR A 204 -10.40 5.43 6.04
N LYS A 205 -10.92 5.45 4.80
CA LYS A 205 -10.31 6.18 3.67
C LYS A 205 -8.81 5.87 3.52
N GLY A 206 -8.44 4.59 3.71
CA GLY A 206 -7.04 4.14 3.76
C GLY A 206 -6.42 3.82 2.39
N ARG A 207 -7.10 4.17 1.30
CA ARG A 207 -6.69 3.93 -0.10
C ARG A 207 -6.73 5.23 -0.87
N ASN A 208 -5.74 5.42 -1.74
CA ASN A 208 -5.56 6.60 -2.58
C ASN A 208 -5.55 6.18 -4.05
N PHE A 209 -5.91 7.10 -4.95
CA PHE A 209 -5.94 6.83 -6.40
C PHE A 209 -5.00 7.77 -7.14
N ASN A 210 -4.24 7.22 -8.09
CA ASN A 210 -3.36 7.99 -8.95
C ASN A 210 -4.14 8.51 -10.16
N TRP A 211 -4.74 9.69 -10.04
CA TRP A 211 -5.53 10.33 -11.10
C TRP A 211 -4.68 10.77 -12.30
N ALA A 212 -3.44 11.14 -12.04
CA ALA A 212 -2.45 11.56 -13.02
C ALA A 212 -1.19 10.71 -12.86
N GLU A 213 -0.27 10.84 -13.81
CA GLU A 213 1.03 10.19 -13.70
C GLU A 213 1.80 10.75 -12.49
N PRO A 214 2.18 9.90 -11.51
CA PRO A 214 2.89 10.36 -10.33
C PRO A 214 4.25 10.95 -10.67
N GLN A 215 4.49 12.18 -10.22
CA GLN A 215 5.81 12.82 -10.35
C GLN A 215 6.52 12.78 -9.00
N ILE A 216 7.74 12.24 -9.02
CA ILE A 216 8.62 12.10 -7.87
C ILE A 216 9.99 12.61 -8.32
N PRO A 217 10.64 13.52 -7.56
CA PRO A 217 11.99 13.94 -7.89
C PRO A 217 12.93 12.74 -7.96
N VAL A 218 13.72 12.62 -9.02
CA VAL A 218 14.53 11.42 -9.30
C VAL A 218 15.54 11.19 -8.19
N GLU A 219 16.12 12.26 -7.66
CA GLU A 219 17.02 12.31 -6.51
C GLU A 219 16.41 11.72 -5.23
N GLU A 220 15.09 11.83 -5.05
CA GLU A 220 14.38 11.32 -3.87
C GLU A 220 13.87 9.88 -4.01
N LEU A 221 13.98 9.27 -5.20
CA LEU A 221 13.48 7.92 -5.44
C LEU A 221 14.19 6.90 -4.54
N ASN A 222 13.40 6.15 -3.79
CA ASN A 222 13.86 4.94 -3.13
C ASN A 222 13.91 3.81 -4.16
N THR A 223 15.13 3.38 -4.52
CA THR A 223 15.38 2.37 -5.55
C THR A 223 15.33 0.93 -5.02
N ASN A 224 15.38 0.73 -3.69
CA ASN A 224 15.16 -0.57 -3.08
C ASN A 224 13.66 -0.78 -2.87
N THR A 225 13.05 -1.53 -3.78
CA THR A 225 11.61 -1.65 -3.88
C THR A 225 11.10 -3.07 -3.72
N HIS A 226 9.85 -3.20 -3.32
CA HIS A 226 9.11 -4.44 -3.34
C HIS A 226 7.96 -4.39 -4.36
N TYR A 227 7.72 -5.47 -5.08
CA TYR A 227 6.70 -5.57 -6.14
C TYR A 227 5.30 -5.16 -5.65
N LEU A 228 4.89 -5.63 -4.48
CA LEU A 228 3.61 -5.29 -3.81
C LEU A 228 3.71 -4.07 -2.88
N GLY A 229 4.79 -3.30 -2.97
CA GLY A 229 5.20 -2.30 -1.98
C GLY A 229 5.37 -0.89 -2.55
N ASN A 230 6.56 -0.34 -2.32
CA ASN A 230 6.96 1.04 -2.60
C ASN A 230 7.43 1.32 -4.03
N ARG A 231 7.23 0.41 -4.99
CA ARG A 231 7.60 0.71 -6.38
C ARG A 231 6.90 1.99 -6.90
N PRO A 232 7.52 2.80 -7.76
CA PRO A 232 6.85 3.95 -8.36
C PRO A 232 5.54 3.55 -9.03
N ARG A 233 4.46 4.29 -8.75
CA ARG A 233 3.13 3.98 -9.28
C ARG A 233 2.95 4.55 -10.68
N MET A 234 2.03 3.93 -11.41
CA MET A 234 1.53 4.41 -12.70
C MET A 234 0.20 5.13 -12.52
N LYS A 235 -0.21 5.91 -13.52
CA LYS A 235 -1.56 6.46 -13.59
C LYS A 235 -2.63 5.36 -13.50
N ASN A 236 -3.79 5.69 -12.95
CA ASN A 236 -4.98 4.85 -12.84
C ASN A 236 -4.86 3.62 -11.93
N VAL A 237 -4.02 3.67 -10.90
CA VAL A 237 -3.95 2.58 -9.90
C VAL A 237 -4.33 3.05 -8.51
N VAL A 238 -4.97 2.16 -7.76
CA VAL A 238 -5.22 2.37 -6.33
C VAL A 238 -4.01 1.93 -5.53
N GLU A 239 -3.57 2.77 -4.61
CA GLU A 239 -2.46 2.51 -3.71
C GLU A 239 -2.85 2.74 -2.25
N LYS A 240 -2.04 2.24 -1.31
CA LYS A 240 -2.31 2.35 0.13
C LYS A 240 -1.06 2.03 0.95
N CYS A 241 -1.11 2.34 2.25
CA CYS A 241 -0.09 1.85 3.19
C CYS A 241 0.07 0.33 3.08
N THR A 242 1.32 -0.13 3.03
CA THR A 242 1.72 -1.53 2.88
C THR A 242 2.48 -2.04 4.11
N PHE A 243 2.38 -1.34 5.25
CA PHE A 243 3.26 -1.55 6.41
C PHE A 243 4.75 -1.57 6.03
N CYS A 244 5.11 -0.79 5.01
CA CYS A 244 6.46 -0.77 4.41
C CYS A 244 6.96 -2.20 4.18
N ILE A 245 6.22 -3.00 3.43
CA ILE A 245 6.52 -4.43 3.14
C ILE A 245 7.98 -4.68 2.74
N GLN A 246 8.61 -3.72 2.06
CA GLN A 246 10.02 -3.73 1.68
C GLN A 246 11.00 -3.61 2.86
N ARG A 247 10.52 -3.19 4.04
CA ARG A 247 11.28 -3.07 5.30
C ARG A 247 10.84 -4.14 6.31
N SER A 248 9.54 -4.29 6.53
CA SER A 248 8.99 -5.17 7.58
C SER A 248 9.32 -6.64 7.36
N ARG A 249 9.32 -7.11 6.10
CA ARG A 249 9.76 -8.48 5.77
C ARG A 249 11.27 -8.71 5.89
N GLU A 250 12.05 -7.64 6.04
CA GLU A 250 13.51 -7.67 6.25
C GLU A 250 13.87 -7.39 7.72
N GLY A 251 12.90 -7.50 8.65
CA GLY A 251 13.12 -7.27 10.08
C GLY A 251 13.29 -5.80 10.47
N ARG A 252 13.06 -4.86 9.55
CA ARG A 252 13.16 -3.41 9.82
C ARG A 252 11.82 -2.80 10.15
N TYR A 253 11.83 -1.78 11.00
CA TYR A 253 10.62 -1.00 11.26
C TYR A 253 10.14 -0.25 10.00
N PRO A 254 8.82 -0.06 9.84
CA PRO A 254 8.28 0.87 8.86
C PRO A 254 8.82 2.28 9.08
N ALA A 255 9.06 3.03 8.00
CA ALA A 255 9.66 4.37 8.09
C ALA A 255 8.90 5.32 9.04
N CYS A 256 7.57 5.21 9.09
CA CYS A 256 6.74 6.03 9.96
C CYS A 256 6.89 5.71 11.46
N VAL A 257 7.35 4.50 11.82
CA VAL A 257 7.70 4.10 13.19
C VAL A 257 9.08 4.64 13.53
N GLU A 258 10.06 4.37 12.68
CA GLU A 258 11.47 4.71 12.90
C GLU A 258 11.69 6.22 13.03
N ILE A 259 10.95 7.04 12.28
CA ILE A 259 11.08 8.51 12.34
C ILE A 259 10.40 9.15 13.56
N CYS A 260 9.56 8.42 14.31
CA CYS A 260 8.71 9.02 15.33
C CYS A 260 9.54 9.46 16.54
N PRO A 261 9.71 10.78 16.79
CA PRO A 261 10.67 11.26 17.80
C PRO A 261 10.25 10.93 19.24
N VAL A 262 8.96 10.68 19.44
CA VAL A 262 8.31 10.44 20.75
C VAL A 262 7.93 8.98 20.94
N GLY A 263 8.27 8.11 19.98
CA GLY A 263 7.96 6.69 20.04
C GLY A 263 6.46 6.37 20.16
N ALA A 264 5.60 7.24 19.61
CA ALA A 264 4.14 7.06 19.69
C ALA A 264 3.64 5.85 18.88
N ARG A 265 4.35 5.48 17.81
CA ARG A 265 3.98 4.38 16.90
C ARG A 265 4.76 3.13 17.26
N LYS A 266 4.07 2.05 17.63
CA LYS A 266 4.66 0.73 17.86
C LYS A 266 4.19 -0.25 16.79
N PHE A 267 5.08 -1.08 16.31
CA PHE A 267 4.85 -2.04 15.23
C PHE A 267 5.50 -3.37 15.57
N GLY A 268 4.85 -4.48 15.23
CA GLY A 268 5.39 -5.81 15.53
C GLY A 268 4.46 -6.94 15.13
N ASN A 269 4.87 -8.15 15.50
CA ASN A 269 4.13 -9.39 15.27
C ASN A 269 3.08 -9.61 16.37
N LEU A 270 1.79 -9.53 16.03
CA LEU A 270 0.66 -9.77 16.94
C LEU A 270 0.59 -11.20 17.48
N LEU A 271 1.24 -12.16 16.81
CA LEU A 271 1.30 -13.56 17.24
C LEU A 271 2.45 -13.83 18.23
N ASP A 272 3.42 -12.92 18.33
CA ASP A 272 4.53 -13.05 19.26
C ASP A 272 4.16 -12.39 20.61
N PRO A 273 4.04 -13.15 21.71
CA PRO A 273 3.75 -12.64 23.05
C PRO A 273 4.82 -11.67 23.58
N ASN A 274 6.05 -11.78 23.07
CA ASN A 274 7.13 -10.89 23.46
C ASN A 274 7.20 -9.60 22.66
N SER A 275 6.41 -9.47 21.59
CA SER A 275 6.41 -8.25 20.79
C SER A 275 5.85 -7.07 21.57
N GLU A 276 6.40 -5.89 21.32
CA GLU A 276 5.97 -4.65 21.98
C GLU A 276 4.48 -4.38 21.77
N VAL A 277 3.97 -4.62 20.56
CA VAL A 277 2.55 -4.43 20.24
C VAL A 277 1.68 -5.40 21.04
N ARG A 278 2.09 -6.66 21.17
CA ARG A 278 1.31 -7.66 21.91
C ARG A 278 1.25 -7.34 23.40
N ARG A 279 2.38 -6.96 24.01
CA ARG A 279 2.43 -6.50 25.41
C ARG A 279 1.55 -5.27 25.64
N ILE A 280 1.49 -4.33 24.70
CA ILE A 280 0.60 -3.15 24.81
C ILE A 280 -0.87 -3.57 24.80
N ILE A 281 -1.26 -4.47 23.88
CA ILE A 281 -2.65 -4.94 23.77
C ILE A 281 -3.09 -5.66 25.06
N GLU A 282 -2.20 -6.40 25.70
CA GLU A 282 -2.49 -7.14 26.94
C GLU A 282 -2.51 -6.24 28.18
N THR A 283 -1.67 -5.21 28.24
CA THR A 283 -1.45 -4.42 29.48
C THR A 283 -2.13 -3.06 29.48
N LYS A 284 -2.61 -2.57 28.33
CA LYS A 284 -3.20 -1.22 28.20
C LYS A 284 -4.65 -1.29 27.76
N ARG A 285 -5.42 -0.28 28.16
CA ARG A 285 -6.76 -0.06 27.62
C ARG A 285 -6.65 0.43 26.18
N ILE A 286 -6.88 -0.49 25.26
CA ILE A 286 -6.87 -0.24 23.81
C ILE A 286 -8.28 -0.03 23.27
N PHE A 287 -8.36 0.64 22.13
CA PHE A 287 -9.57 0.67 21.30
C PHE A 287 -9.18 0.58 19.81
N ARG A 288 -10.16 0.26 18.97
CA ARG A 288 -10.02 0.24 17.51
C ARG A 288 -10.99 1.21 16.89
N LEU A 289 -10.57 1.86 15.81
CA LEU A 289 -11.45 2.77 15.09
C LEU A 289 -12.57 2.00 14.38
N LYS A 290 -13.81 2.48 14.52
CA LYS A 290 -15.02 1.92 13.88
C LYS A 290 -15.18 0.43 14.15
N GLU A 291 -15.09 0.05 15.42
CA GLU A 291 -15.18 -1.35 15.87
C GLU A 291 -16.57 -1.96 15.60
N ASP A 292 -17.61 -1.13 15.61
CA ASP A 292 -19.00 -1.43 15.23
C ASP A 292 -19.13 -2.05 13.83
N LEU A 293 -18.24 -1.70 12.90
CA LEU A 293 -18.24 -2.23 11.53
C LEU A 293 -17.63 -3.64 11.42
N ASN A 294 -17.11 -4.21 12.51
CA ASN A 294 -16.58 -5.58 12.58
C ASN A 294 -15.58 -5.92 11.46
N THR A 295 -14.75 -4.96 11.05
CA THR A 295 -13.69 -5.20 10.03
C THR A 295 -12.45 -5.89 10.63
N ASP A 296 -12.40 -5.99 11.95
CA ASP A 296 -11.27 -6.51 12.74
C ASP A 296 -9.93 -5.84 12.37
N PRO A 297 -9.76 -4.53 12.65
CA PRO A 297 -8.54 -3.78 12.39
C PRO A 297 -7.32 -4.32 13.14
N LYS A 298 -6.15 -4.29 12.49
CA LYS A 298 -4.85 -4.63 13.10
C LYS A 298 -4.06 -3.40 13.52
N PHE A 299 -4.81 -2.41 13.96
CA PHE A 299 -4.31 -1.12 14.36
C PHE A 299 -5.05 -0.70 15.62
N PHE A 300 -4.30 -0.64 16.70
CA PHE A 300 -4.80 -0.41 18.04
C PHE A 300 -4.39 0.99 18.48
N TYR A 301 -5.29 1.68 19.15
CA TYR A 301 -5.05 3.01 19.71
C TYR A 301 -5.17 2.93 21.23
N PHE A 302 -4.35 3.68 21.95
CA PHE A 302 -4.42 3.74 23.40
C PHE A 302 -3.93 5.09 23.92
N PHE A 303 -4.36 5.41 25.13
CA PHE A 303 -3.81 6.52 25.90
C PHE A 303 -2.88 5.95 26.98
N HIS A 304 -1.79 6.66 27.26
CA HIS A 304 -1.01 6.40 28.46
C HIS A 304 -1.85 6.82 29.68
N SER A 305 -1.93 5.91 30.64
CA SER A 305 -2.47 6.15 31.98
C SER A 305 -1.43 6.83 32.84
#